data_AF-A0A926KE92-F1
#
_entry.id   AF-A0A926KE92-F1
#
_cell.length_a   1.000
_cell.length_b   1.000
_cell.length_c   1.000
_cell.angle_alpha   90.00
_cell.angle_beta   90.00
_cell.angle_gamma   90.00
#
_symmetry.space_group_name_H-M   'P 1'
#
loop_
_entity.id
_entity.type
_entity.pdbx_description
1 polymer ?
#
loop_
_entity_poly.entity_id
_entity_poly.type
_entity_poly.pdbx_seq_one_letter_code
_entity_poly.pdbx_strand_id
1 'polypeptide(L)'
;MISTRTDVALTDDEVAAFAFLQDQARTRPLPTVDLNDQHQVNAAIARGLRSLNVRGLTTSEGELSQDLTAFSAVAAAPARLGMYALQDGVAYTTAAALELISDGEVAVVVFRSVLGVHSCVLAGDPQAEAYFRTMSAQLTGDDAEVLVLVEVGAWLVRAGTAVPAQVTDGRWRSEGKPVPREDLLSRLWSTALQHV
;
A
#
# COMPACT_ATOMS: atom_id res chain seq x y z
N MET A 1 28.34 -10.37 -7.65
CA MET A 1 27.36 -9.27 -7.72
C MET A 1 26.06 -9.83 -7.18
N ILE A 2 25.62 -9.38 -6.02
CA ILE A 2 24.31 -9.73 -5.48
C ILE A 2 23.33 -8.78 -6.17
N SER A 3 22.44 -9.33 -6.99
CA SER A 3 21.37 -8.55 -7.62
C SER A 3 20.32 -8.28 -6.55
N THR A 4 20.33 -7.09 -5.95
CA THR A 4 19.26 -6.68 -5.04
C THR A 4 17.94 -6.63 -5.79
N ARG A 5 16.97 -7.40 -5.31
CA ARG A 5 15.61 -7.43 -5.85
C ARG A 5 14.93 -6.08 -5.62
N THR A 6 14.36 -5.47 -6.67
CA THR A 6 13.70 -4.15 -6.57
C THR A 6 12.18 -4.21 -6.57
N ASP A 7 11.61 -5.38 -6.85
CA ASP A 7 10.18 -5.68 -6.80
C ASP A 7 9.86 -6.99 -6.07
N VAL A 8 8.79 -7.02 -5.28
CA VAL A 8 8.32 -8.25 -4.63
C VAL A 8 6.79 -8.28 -4.56
N ALA A 9 6.20 -9.44 -4.81
CA ALA A 9 4.78 -9.68 -4.55
C ALA A 9 4.63 -10.46 -3.22
N LEU A 10 3.77 -9.98 -2.33
CA LEU A 10 3.47 -10.61 -1.04
C LEU A 10 1.97 -10.83 -0.89
N THR A 11 1.55 -11.95 -0.29
CA THR A 11 0.15 -12.15 0.13
C THR A 11 -0.12 -11.50 1.49
N ASP A 12 -1.39 -11.33 1.87
CA ASP A 12 -1.76 -10.87 3.21
C ASP A 12 -1.16 -11.75 4.31
N ASP A 13 -1.15 -13.07 4.12
CA ASP A 13 -0.50 -14.01 5.04
C ASP A 13 1.01 -13.72 5.15
N GLU A 14 1.70 -13.50 4.02
CA GLU A 14 3.13 -13.18 3.98
C GLU A 14 3.43 -11.80 4.59
N VAL A 15 2.56 -10.82 4.38
CA VAL A 15 2.68 -9.49 4.99
C VAL A 15 2.47 -9.57 6.51
N ALA A 16 1.53 -10.39 6.99
CA ALA A 16 1.35 -10.66 8.41
C ALA A 16 2.59 -11.33 9.03
N ALA A 17 3.13 -12.34 8.35
CA ALA A 17 4.37 -13.00 8.77
C ALA A 17 5.58 -12.06 8.74
N PHE A 18 5.67 -11.20 7.74
CA PHE A 18 6.72 -10.20 7.62
C PHE A 18 6.69 -9.21 8.80
N ALA A 19 5.51 -8.69 9.14
CA ALA A 19 5.34 -7.83 10.32
C ALA A 19 5.70 -8.56 11.63
N PHE A 20 5.32 -9.83 11.76
CA PHE A 20 5.70 -10.66 12.91
C PHE A 20 7.22 -10.83 13.03
N LEU A 21 7.93 -11.11 11.94
CA LEU A 21 9.40 -11.27 11.94
C LEU A 21 10.13 -9.96 12.25
N GLN A 22 9.51 -8.81 12.00
CA GLN A 22 10.03 -7.48 12.32
C GLN A 22 9.70 -7.02 13.75
N ASP A 23 9.01 -7.84 14.56
CA ASP A 23 8.46 -7.48 15.86
C ASP A 23 7.58 -6.21 15.80
N GLN A 24 6.81 -6.09 14.72
CA GLN A 24 6.03 -4.90 14.40
C GLN A 24 4.53 -5.17 14.51
N ALA A 25 3.85 -4.33 15.29
CA ALA A 25 2.39 -4.34 15.36
C ALA A 25 1.81 -3.73 14.08
N ARG A 26 1.13 -4.55 13.28
CA ARG A 26 0.44 -4.07 12.08
C ARG A 26 -0.85 -3.35 12.45
N THR A 27 -0.90 -2.05 12.17
CA THR A 27 -2.10 -1.21 12.39
C THR A 27 -3.01 -1.14 11.16
N ARG A 28 -2.51 -1.57 10.00
CA ARG A 28 -3.18 -1.45 8.71
C ARG A 28 -3.96 -2.72 8.37
N PRO A 29 -5.25 -2.61 7.99
CA PRO A 29 -6.08 -3.77 7.69
C PRO A 29 -5.53 -4.57 6.50
N LEU A 30 -5.71 -5.89 6.58
CA LEU A 30 -5.46 -6.83 5.51
C LEU A 30 -6.80 -7.30 4.93
N PRO A 31 -7.02 -7.21 3.61
CA PRO A 31 -8.32 -7.55 3.01
C PRO A 31 -8.86 -8.94 3.38
N THR A 32 -7.98 -9.92 3.58
CA THR A 32 -8.34 -11.33 3.80
C THR A 32 -8.07 -11.84 5.20
N VAL A 33 -7.57 -11.00 6.12
CA VAL A 33 -7.25 -11.38 7.50
C VAL A 33 -7.91 -10.39 8.46
N ASP A 34 -8.84 -10.89 9.29
CA ASP A 34 -9.39 -10.07 10.38
C ASP A 34 -8.35 -9.89 11.48
N LEU A 35 -7.79 -8.68 11.58
CA LEU A 35 -6.78 -8.34 12.57
C LEU A 35 -7.32 -8.28 14.01
N ASN A 36 -8.65 -8.31 14.20
CA ASN A 36 -9.26 -8.37 15.53
C ASN A 36 -9.45 -9.82 16.03
N ASP A 37 -9.29 -10.81 15.16
CA ASP A 37 -9.38 -12.23 15.50
C ASP A 37 -7.97 -12.83 15.61
N GLN A 38 -7.48 -12.99 16.85
CA GLN A 38 -6.14 -13.52 17.11
C GLN A 38 -5.92 -14.92 16.52
N HIS A 39 -6.97 -15.75 16.40
CA HIS A 39 -6.82 -17.06 15.79
C HIS A 39 -6.56 -16.95 14.28
N GLN A 40 -7.25 -16.04 13.59
CA GLN A 40 -7.01 -15.77 12.17
C GLN A 40 -5.62 -15.17 11.95
N VAL A 41 -5.20 -14.21 12.78
CA VAL A 41 -3.86 -13.62 12.71
C VAL A 41 -2.77 -14.68 12.87
N ASN A 42 -2.86 -15.52 13.90
CA ASN A 42 -1.88 -16.59 14.13
C ASN A 42 -1.85 -17.60 12.97
N ALA A 43 -3.01 -17.94 12.42
CA ALA A 43 -3.10 -18.84 11.27
C ALA A 43 -2.49 -18.20 10.00
N ALA A 44 -2.72 -16.91 9.77
CA ALA A 44 -2.14 -16.15 8.67
C ALA A 44 -0.61 -16.09 8.77
N ILE A 45 -0.08 -15.75 9.96
CA ILE A 45 1.37 -15.75 10.23
C ILE A 45 1.97 -17.12 9.92
N ALA A 46 1.37 -18.21 10.41
CA ALA A 46 1.90 -19.56 10.17
C ALA A 46 1.92 -19.94 8.68
N ARG A 47 0.89 -19.59 7.92
CA ARG A 47 0.85 -19.80 6.45
C ARG A 47 1.87 -18.92 5.73
N GLY A 48 1.97 -17.65 6.13
CA GLY A 48 2.91 -16.68 5.58
C GLY A 48 4.36 -17.10 5.78
N LEU A 49 4.75 -17.48 7.00
CA LEU A 49 6.10 -17.97 7.30
C LEU A 49 6.47 -19.17 6.43
N ARG A 50 5.54 -20.12 6.26
CA ARG A 50 5.75 -21.27 5.37
C ARG A 50 5.94 -20.84 3.92
N SER A 51 5.12 -19.91 3.43
CA SER A 51 5.20 -19.38 2.07
C SER A 51 6.51 -18.65 1.80
N LEU A 52 6.90 -17.74 2.71
CA LEU A 52 8.17 -17.01 2.63
C LEU A 52 9.37 -17.97 2.57
N ASN A 53 9.38 -19.01 3.41
CA ASN A 53 10.44 -20.02 3.42
C ASN A 53 10.49 -20.82 2.11
N VAL A 54 9.35 -21.28 1.58
CA VAL A 54 9.28 -21.98 0.29
C VAL A 54 9.80 -21.11 -0.85
N ARG A 55 9.61 -19.79 -0.78
CA ARG A 55 10.06 -18.82 -1.77
C ARG A 55 11.51 -18.35 -1.57
N GLY A 56 12.21 -18.82 -0.53
CA GLY A 56 13.56 -18.38 -0.20
C GLY A 56 13.64 -16.92 0.24
N LEU A 57 12.54 -16.36 0.77
CA LEU A 57 12.48 -15.00 1.31
C LEU A 57 12.80 -14.94 2.81
N THR A 58 13.12 -16.08 3.41
CA THR A 58 13.70 -16.20 4.74
C THR A 58 14.99 -17.01 4.70
N THR A 59 15.89 -16.77 5.65
CA THR A 59 17.11 -17.56 5.86
C THR A 59 16.79 -18.88 6.55
N SER A 60 17.76 -19.80 6.61
CA SER A 60 17.65 -21.05 7.37
C SER A 60 17.47 -20.83 8.88
N GLU A 61 17.79 -19.64 9.38
CA GLU A 61 17.65 -19.25 10.78
C GLU A 61 16.27 -18.63 11.07
N GLY A 62 15.42 -18.50 10.04
CA GLY A 62 14.07 -17.93 10.17
C GLY A 62 14.04 -16.41 10.08
N GLU A 63 15.16 -15.77 9.75
CA GLU A 63 15.24 -14.33 9.53
C GLU A 63 14.80 -13.96 8.11
N LEU A 64 14.52 -12.69 7.85
CA LEU A 64 14.20 -12.20 6.52
C LEU A 64 15.44 -12.25 5.62
N SER A 65 15.26 -12.58 4.34
CA SER A 65 16.34 -12.45 3.37
C SER A 65 16.68 -10.97 3.14
N GLN A 66 17.92 -10.68 2.74
CA GLN A 66 18.36 -9.33 2.41
C GLN A 66 17.45 -8.66 1.36
N ASP A 67 16.94 -9.45 0.40
CA ASP A 67 16.01 -8.98 -0.62
C ASP A 67 14.68 -8.48 -0.02
N LEU A 68 14.19 -9.11 1.05
CA LEU A 68 12.94 -8.72 1.70
C LEU A 68 13.15 -7.63 2.75
N THR A 69 14.32 -7.55 3.38
CA THR A 69 14.66 -6.48 4.33
C THR A 69 14.58 -5.10 3.70
N ALA A 70 14.89 -4.98 2.41
CA ALA A 70 14.73 -3.74 1.65
C ALA A 70 13.27 -3.24 1.58
N PHE A 71 12.29 -4.05 1.95
CA PHE A 71 10.87 -3.70 1.95
C PHE A 71 10.30 -3.53 3.37
N SER A 72 11.13 -3.27 4.38
CA SER A 72 10.75 -3.11 5.81
C SER A 72 9.51 -2.23 6.00
N ALA A 73 9.40 -1.13 5.25
CA ALA A 73 8.28 -0.21 5.33
C ALA A 73 6.90 -0.89 5.12
N VAL A 74 6.82 -2.00 4.37
CA VAL A 74 5.57 -2.74 4.15
C VAL A 74 5.00 -3.34 5.44
N ALA A 75 5.85 -3.65 6.42
CA ALA A 75 5.47 -4.29 7.67
C ALA A 75 4.72 -3.35 8.64
N ALA A 76 5.23 -2.12 8.87
CA ALA A 76 4.68 -1.22 9.91
C ALA A 76 4.35 0.21 9.48
N ALA A 77 4.87 0.72 8.36
CA ALA A 77 4.82 2.15 8.16
C ALA A 77 3.40 2.65 7.78
N PRO A 78 2.99 3.82 8.30
CA PRO A 78 1.80 4.48 7.80
C PRO A 78 1.98 4.81 6.32
N ALA A 79 0.92 4.66 5.54
CA ALA A 79 0.92 5.14 4.17
C ALA A 79 1.04 6.67 4.19
N ARG A 80 2.02 7.22 3.48
CA ARG A 80 2.17 8.67 3.30
C ARG A 80 1.25 9.19 2.19
N LEU A 81 0.97 8.31 1.24
CA LEU A 81 -0.02 8.48 0.19
C LEU A 81 -0.77 7.15 0.05
N GLY A 82 -2.09 7.21 -0.04
CA GLY A 82 -2.95 6.07 -0.34
C GLY A 82 -4.06 6.48 -1.30
N MET A 83 -4.19 5.75 -2.40
CA MET A 83 -5.30 5.84 -3.32
C MET A 83 -6.14 4.58 -3.17
N TYR A 84 -7.45 4.71 -2.99
CA TYR A 84 -8.36 3.59 -2.75
C TYR A 84 -9.48 3.63 -3.77
N ALA A 85 -9.68 2.53 -4.50
CA ALA A 85 -10.83 2.39 -5.38
C ALA A 85 -12.09 2.19 -4.54
N LEU A 86 -12.97 3.18 -4.52
CA LEU A 86 -14.24 3.07 -3.83
C LEU A 86 -15.23 2.32 -4.74
N GLN A 87 -15.89 1.32 -4.16
CA GLN A 87 -17.04 0.65 -4.77
C GLN A 87 -18.20 0.74 -3.80
N ASP A 88 -19.42 0.89 -4.32
CA ASP A 88 -20.62 1.01 -3.50
C ASP A 88 -20.73 -0.16 -2.51
N GLY A 89 -20.80 0.16 -1.22
CA GLY A 89 -20.91 -0.81 -0.13
C GLY A 89 -19.61 -1.52 0.27
N VAL A 90 -18.47 -1.21 -0.36
CA VAL A 90 -17.15 -1.78 0.00
C VAL A 90 -16.45 -0.82 0.97
N ALA A 91 -16.07 -1.33 2.15
CA ALA A 91 -15.23 -0.58 3.06
C ALA A 91 -13.87 -0.32 2.41
N TYR A 92 -13.34 0.90 2.51
CA TYR A 92 -12.04 1.26 1.90
C TYR A 92 -10.88 0.37 2.41
N THR A 93 -11.06 -0.26 3.56
CA THR A 93 -10.09 -1.19 4.17
C THR A 93 -9.95 -2.50 3.39
N THR A 94 -10.95 -2.90 2.61
CA THR A 94 -10.94 -4.10 1.74
C THR A 94 -10.82 -3.77 0.25
N ALA A 95 -10.85 -2.48 -0.09
CA ALA A 95 -10.65 -2.00 -1.44
C ALA A 95 -9.23 -2.26 -1.96
N ALA A 96 -9.12 -2.38 -3.28
CA ALA A 96 -7.84 -2.25 -3.95
C ALA A 96 -7.25 -0.87 -3.64
N ALA A 97 -5.94 -0.83 -3.42
CA ALA A 97 -5.25 0.36 -3.01
C ALA A 97 -3.91 0.50 -3.74
N LEU A 98 -3.51 1.73 -4.04
CA LEU A 98 -2.15 2.07 -4.44
C LEU A 98 -1.59 3.03 -3.40
N GLU A 99 -0.46 2.67 -2.81
CA GLU A 99 0.06 3.37 -1.65
C GLU A 99 1.55 3.65 -1.81
N LEU A 100 1.99 4.82 -1.34
CA LEU A 100 3.40 5.04 -1.02
C LEU A 100 3.56 4.96 0.49
N ILE A 101 4.33 3.98 0.93
CA ILE A 101 4.58 3.69 2.34
C ILE A 101 6.05 4.00 2.62
N SER A 102 6.35 4.62 3.75
CA SER A 102 7.72 4.88 4.15
C SER A 102 7.89 4.90 5.66
N ASP A 103 8.98 4.30 6.13
CA ASP A 103 9.44 4.35 7.52
C ASP A 103 10.45 5.49 7.79
N GLY A 104 10.69 6.35 6.80
CA GLY A 104 11.67 7.45 6.86
C GLY A 104 13.08 7.07 6.38
N GLU A 105 13.37 5.79 6.21
CA GLU A 105 14.64 5.33 5.60
C GLU A 105 14.39 4.72 4.22
N VAL A 106 13.29 3.98 4.10
CA VAL A 106 12.88 3.31 2.87
C VAL A 106 11.50 3.82 2.47
N ALA A 107 11.27 3.94 1.17
CA ALA A 107 9.93 4.11 0.62
C ALA A 107 9.61 3.01 -0.41
N VAL A 108 8.38 2.53 -0.35
CA VAL A 108 7.87 1.45 -1.18
C VAL A 108 6.54 1.87 -1.79
N VAL A 109 6.41 1.73 -3.10
CA VAL A 109 5.14 1.80 -3.81
C VAL A 109 4.47 0.43 -3.73
N VAL A 110 3.29 0.36 -3.15
CA VAL A 110 2.53 -0.87 -2.98
C VAL A 110 1.19 -0.78 -3.70
N PHE A 111 0.97 -1.64 -4.67
CA PHE A 111 -0.37 -1.92 -5.18
C PHE A 111 -0.93 -3.15 -4.46
N ARG A 112 -2.00 -2.95 -3.71
CA ARG A 112 -2.75 -4.00 -3.03
C ARG A 112 -4.03 -4.31 -3.78
N SER A 113 -4.22 -5.56 -4.16
CA SER A 113 -5.49 -6.05 -4.73
C SER A 113 -6.51 -6.41 -3.65
N VAL A 114 -7.78 -6.52 -4.05
CA VAL A 114 -8.87 -7.02 -3.19
C VAL A 114 -8.68 -8.49 -2.75
N LEU A 115 -7.81 -9.24 -3.43
CA LEU A 115 -7.47 -10.62 -3.12
C LEU A 115 -6.35 -10.74 -2.08
N GLY A 116 -5.89 -9.62 -1.52
CA GLY A 116 -4.82 -9.63 -0.51
C GLY A 116 -3.44 -9.87 -1.10
N VAL A 117 -3.19 -9.47 -2.35
CA VAL A 117 -1.84 -9.49 -2.96
C VAL A 117 -1.29 -8.08 -3.02
N HIS A 118 -0.06 -7.90 -2.53
CA HIS A 118 0.70 -6.65 -2.43
C HIS A 118 1.88 -6.71 -3.39
N SER A 119 1.77 -6.02 -4.51
CA SER A 119 2.88 -5.83 -5.45
C SER A 119 3.67 -4.59 -5.02
N CYS A 120 4.91 -4.81 -4.59
CA CYS A 120 5.75 -3.83 -3.93
C CYS A 120 6.94 -3.49 -4.82
N VAL A 121 7.24 -2.20 -5.00
CA VAL A 121 8.40 -1.70 -5.75
C VAL A 121 9.12 -0.65 -4.91
N LEU A 122 10.44 -0.72 -4.80
CA LEU A 122 11.21 0.30 -4.09
C LEU A 122 11.09 1.65 -4.81
N ALA A 123 10.79 2.72 -4.07
CA ALA A 123 10.59 4.05 -4.66
C ALA A 123 11.86 4.61 -5.35
N GLY A 124 13.04 4.14 -4.94
CA GLY A 124 14.32 4.48 -5.58
C GLY A 124 14.59 3.72 -6.89
N ASP A 125 13.75 2.75 -7.28
CA ASP A 125 13.87 2.07 -8.56
C ASP A 125 13.47 3.01 -9.71
N PRO A 126 14.24 3.09 -10.82
CA PRO A 126 13.90 3.93 -11.97
C PRO A 126 12.52 3.65 -12.59
N GLN A 127 11.95 2.47 -12.36
CA GLN A 127 10.63 2.05 -12.83
C GLN A 127 9.50 2.38 -11.86
N ALA A 128 9.80 2.78 -10.62
CA ALA A 128 8.80 3.00 -9.57
C ALA A 128 7.75 4.05 -9.97
N GLU A 129 8.17 5.15 -10.61
CA GLU A 129 7.23 6.18 -11.08
C GLU A 129 6.32 5.65 -12.20
N ALA A 130 6.89 4.94 -13.18
CA ALA A 130 6.11 4.35 -14.27
C ALA A 130 5.12 3.31 -13.74
N TYR A 131 5.55 2.50 -12.76
CA TYR A 131 4.71 1.55 -12.04
C TYR A 131 3.56 2.27 -11.31
N PHE A 132 3.86 3.31 -10.53
CA PHE A 132 2.88 4.12 -9.82
C PHE A 132 1.83 4.71 -10.77
N ARG A 133 2.25 5.29 -11.90
CA ARG A 133 1.34 5.86 -12.91
C ARG A 133 0.43 4.80 -13.53
N THR A 134 1.00 3.64 -13.87
CA THR A 134 0.24 2.54 -14.47
C THR A 134 -0.80 1.99 -13.50
N MET A 135 -0.42 1.71 -12.26
CA MET A 135 -1.33 1.20 -11.23
C MET A 135 -2.38 2.25 -10.84
N SER A 136 -2.01 3.54 -10.80
CA SER A 136 -2.96 4.63 -10.57
C SER A 136 -4.04 4.62 -11.64
N ALA A 137 -3.66 4.47 -12.91
CA ALA A 137 -4.59 4.39 -14.03
C ALA A 137 -5.53 3.19 -13.95
N GLN A 138 -5.00 2.02 -13.60
CA GLN A 138 -5.81 0.82 -13.40
C GLN A 138 -6.80 0.99 -12.25
N LEU A 139 -6.38 1.60 -11.14
CA LEU A 139 -7.20 1.77 -9.95
C LEU A 139 -8.37 2.74 -10.18
N THR A 140 -8.15 3.79 -10.97
CA THR A 140 -9.12 4.87 -11.19
C THR A 140 -10.09 4.62 -12.35
N GLY A 141 -9.76 3.74 -13.31
CA GLY A 141 -10.55 3.56 -14.53
C GLY A 141 -10.99 4.88 -15.21
N ASP A 142 -12.00 4.81 -16.08
CA ASP A 142 -12.66 6.00 -16.63
C ASP A 142 -13.81 6.49 -15.72
N ASP A 143 -14.43 5.58 -14.95
CA ASP A 143 -15.62 5.84 -14.14
C ASP A 143 -15.44 5.56 -12.63
N ALA A 144 -14.26 5.16 -12.15
CA ALA A 144 -14.12 4.82 -10.73
C ALA A 144 -14.04 6.06 -9.85
N GLU A 145 -14.70 5.99 -8.69
CA GLU A 145 -14.45 6.92 -7.59
C GLU A 145 -13.20 6.49 -6.84
N VAL A 146 -12.25 7.39 -6.71
CA VAL A 146 -11.01 7.13 -5.97
C VAL A 146 -10.87 8.13 -4.84
N LEU A 147 -10.67 7.58 -3.64
CA LEU A 147 -10.25 8.36 -2.50
C LEU A 147 -8.73 8.43 -2.49
N VAL A 148 -8.19 9.64 -2.44
CA VAL A 148 -6.77 9.89 -2.24
C VAL A 148 -6.58 10.45 -0.82
N LEU A 149 -5.81 9.75 -0.01
CA LEU A 149 -5.35 10.18 1.29
C LEU A 149 -3.86 10.49 1.20
N VAL A 150 -3.46 11.65 1.71
CA VAL A 150 -2.07 11.98 2.01
C VAL A 150 -1.98 12.33 3.47
N GLU A 151 -0.82 12.15 4.07
CA GLU A 151 -0.52 12.56 5.45
C GLU A 151 -1.03 13.97 5.81
N VAL A 152 -1.09 14.89 4.84
CA VAL A 152 -1.53 16.29 5.02
C VAL A 152 -2.94 16.61 4.52
N GLY A 153 -3.72 15.64 4.05
CA GLY A 153 -5.09 15.89 3.57
C GLY A 153 -5.73 14.77 2.77
N ALA A 154 -7.01 14.92 2.44
CA ALA A 154 -7.74 13.96 1.60
C ALA A 154 -8.32 14.66 0.35
N TRP A 155 -8.44 13.91 -0.75
CA TRP A 155 -9.10 14.33 -1.98
C TRP A 155 -9.99 13.21 -2.51
N LEU A 156 -11.13 13.57 -3.07
CA LEU A 156 -11.99 12.66 -3.82
C LEU A 156 -11.77 12.91 -5.31
N VAL A 157 -11.50 11.85 -6.06
CA VAL A 157 -11.30 11.88 -7.52
C VAL A 157 -12.47 11.17 -8.19
N ARG A 158 -13.17 11.87 -9.09
CA ARG A 158 -14.30 11.35 -9.86
C ARG A 158 -14.23 11.88 -11.29
N ALA A 159 -14.42 11.02 -12.29
CA ALA A 159 -14.46 11.40 -13.70
C ALA A 159 -13.27 12.32 -14.11
N GLY A 160 -12.04 11.91 -13.75
CA GLY A 160 -10.82 12.65 -14.09
C GLY A 160 -10.61 13.98 -13.34
N THR A 161 -11.46 14.30 -12.37
CA THR A 161 -11.39 15.55 -11.61
C THR A 161 -11.22 15.26 -10.12
N ALA A 162 -10.27 15.93 -9.47
CA ALA A 162 -10.03 15.84 -8.04
C ALA A 162 -10.62 17.04 -7.29
N VAL A 163 -11.28 16.80 -6.15
CA VAL A 163 -11.73 17.84 -5.22
C VAL A 163 -11.20 17.54 -3.81
N PRO A 164 -10.70 18.54 -3.06
CA PRO A 164 -10.32 18.32 -1.67
C PRO A 164 -11.51 17.79 -0.88
N ALA A 165 -11.24 16.86 0.03
CA ALA A 165 -12.24 16.15 0.81
C ALA A 165 -11.91 16.17 2.30
N GLN A 166 -12.94 16.18 3.12
CA GLN A 166 -12.84 15.93 4.56
C GLN A 166 -13.81 14.82 4.94
N VAL A 167 -13.43 14.03 5.94
CA VAL A 167 -14.31 13.06 6.59
C VAL A 167 -14.80 13.68 7.88
N THR A 168 -16.11 13.92 8.00
CA THR A 168 -16.75 14.37 9.23
C THR A 168 -17.95 13.47 9.50
N ASP A 169 -18.02 12.88 10.70
CA ASP A 169 -19.11 11.98 11.10
C ASP A 169 -19.28 10.77 10.15
N GLY A 170 -18.17 10.26 9.61
CA GLY A 170 -18.16 9.17 8.62
C GLY A 170 -18.75 9.54 7.26
N ARG A 171 -19.02 10.83 7.01
CA ARG A 171 -19.51 11.35 5.73
C ARG A 171 -18.46 12.24 5.05
N TRP A 172 -18.39 12.11 3.73
CA TRP A 172 -17.49 12.89 2.89
C TRP A 172 -18.06 14.26 2.60
N ARG A 173 -17.23 15.29 2.71
CA ARG A 173 -17.52 16.65 2.26
C ARG A 173 -16.41 17.10 1.35
N SER A 174 -16.74 17.65 0.19
CA SER A 174 -15.77 18.24 -0.72
C SER A 174 -15.83 19.77 -0.68
N GLU A 175 -14.67 20.41 -0.56
CA GLU A 175 -14.53 21.87 -0.57
C GLU A 175 -13.29 22.25 -1.39
N GLY A 176 -13.39 23.31 -2.21
CA GLY A 176 -12.26 23.83 -2.99
C GLY A 176 -12.42 23.69 -4.51
N LYS A 177 -11.43 24.21 -5.23
CA LYS A 177 -11.45 24.18 -6.70
C LYS A 177 -11.07 22.79 -7.21
N PRO A 178 -11.79 22.24 -8.19
CA PRO A 178 -11.41 20.99 -8.82
C PRO A 178 -10.06 21.12 -9.54
N VAL A 179 -9.28 20.04 -9.55
CA VAL A 179 -7.95 19.97 -10.16
C VAL A 179 -7.93 18.80 -11.17
N PRO A 180 -7.28 18.95 -12.34
CA PRO A 180 -7.08 17.82 -13.25
C PRO A 180 -6.33 16.68 -12.57
N ARG A 181 -6.76 15.44 -12.86
CA ARG A 181 -6.18 14.24 -12.25
C ARG A 181 -4.67 14.10 -12.46
N GLU A 182 -4.17 14.35 -13.65
CA GLU A 182 -2.73 14.23 -13.97
C GLU A 182 -1.88 15.24 -13.18
N ASP A 183 -2.41 16.45 -13.00
CA ASP A 183 -1.77 17.48 -12.18
C ASP A 183 -1.76 17.07 -10.70
N LEU A 184 -2.84 16.46 -10.22
CA LEU A 184 -2.89 15.91 -8.87
C LEU A 184 -1.84 14.80 -8.71
N LEU A 185 -1.82 13.77 -9.57
CA LEU A 185 -0.90 12.63 -9.42
C LEU A 185 0.57 13.05 -9.44
N SER A 186 0.92 13.99 -10.31
CA SER A 186 2.28 14.53 -10.39
C SER A 186 2.64 15.29 -9.10
N ARG A 187 1.72 16.11 -8.56
CA ARG A 187 1.91 16.80 -7.27
C ARG A 187 2.03 15.82 -6.10
N LEU A 188 1.20 14.78 -6.08
CA LEU A 188 1.20 13.77 -5.02
C LEU A 188 2.51 12.99 -5.01
N TRP A 189 2.99 12.54 -6.17
CA TRP A 189 4.28 11.86 -6.28
C TRP A 189 5.43 12.73 -5.77
N SER A 190 5.52 13.98 -6.24
CA SER A 190 6.56 14.90 -5.79
C SER A 190 6.47 15.23 -4.30
N THR A 191 5.26 15.43 -3.76
CA THR A 191 5.05 15.75 -2.35
C THR A 191 5.41 14.55 -1.48
N ALA A 192 4.95 13.36 -1.86
CA ALA A 192 5.18 12.14 -1.10
C ALA A 192 6.68 11.79 -1.03
N LEU A 193 7.45 12.06 -2.10
CA LEU A 193 8.90 11.92 -2.10
C LEU A 193 9.65 12.99 -1.30
N GLN A 194 9.12 14.20 -1.12
CA GLN A 194 9.78 15.25 -0.32
C GLN A 194 9.83 14.91 1.18
N HIS A 195 8.98 13.99 1.62
CA HIS A 195 8.91 13.56 3.01
C HIS A 195 9.68 12.27 3.28
N VAL A 196 10.08 11.53 2.22
CA VAL A 196 10.95 10.33 2.24
C VAL A 196 12.39 10.78 2.34
#